data_AF-B0YJF4-F1
#
_entry.id   AF-B0YJF4-F1
#
_cell.length_a   1.000
_cell.length_b   1.000
_cell.length_c   1.000
_cell.angle_alpha   90.00
_cell.angle_beta   90.00
_cell.angle_gamma   90.00
#
_symmetry.space_group_name_H-M   'P 1'
#
loop_
_entity.id
_entity.type
_entity.pdbx_description
1 polymer ?
#
loop_
_entity_poly.entity_id
_entity_poly.type
_entity_poly.pdbx_seq_one_letter_code
_entity_poly.pdbx_strand_id
1 'polypeptide(L)'
;MAPIFKTAMLLAVAILPAALVSANCIANILNINQAVIATSCIPAGGQRLIRVGSSHSYSIRATTSCGLGLTTTQRFINGESVASGGRC
;
A
#
# COMPACT_ATOMS: atom_id res chain seq x y z
N MET A 1 -14.40 62.88 -11.41
CA MET A 1 -13.70 62.17 -10.32
C MET A 1 -14.01 60.69 -10.45
N ALA A 2 -13.03 59.87 -10.85
CA ALA A 2 -13.20 58.44 -11.06
C ALA A 2 -13.00 57.68 -9.74
N PRO A 3 -13.79 56.63 -9.44
CA PRO A 3 -13.54 55.79 -8.27
C PRO A 3 -12.40 54.80 -8.58
N ILE A 4 -11.36 54.89 -7.77
CA ILE A 4 -10.21 53.96 -7.78
C ILE A 4 -10.67 52.68 -7.10
N PHE A 5 -11.08 51.68 -7.90
CA PHE A 5 -11.26 50.32 -7.43
C PHE A 5 -9.89 49.72 -7.09
N LYS A 6 -9.56 49.65 -5.80
CA LYS A 6 -8.41 48.90 -5.30
C LYS A 6 -8.72 47.41 -5.40
N THR A 7 -8.15 46.77 -6.41
CA THR A 7 -8.16 45.33 -6.64
C THR A 7 -7.47 44.63 -5.46
N ALA A 8 -8.27 44.01 -4.58
CA ALA A 8 -7.76 43.14 -3.53
C ALA A 8 -7.24 41.85 -4.18
N MET A 9 -5.92 41.66 -4.16
CA MET A 9 -5.25 40.47 -4.67
C MET A 9 -5.50 39.32 -3.69
N LEU A 10 -6.46 38.44 -4.03
CA LEU A 10 -6.71 37.20 -3.31
C LEU A 10 -5.55 36.22 -3.58
N LEU A 11 -4.71 35.97 -2.57
CA LEU A 11 -3.83 34.80 -2.57
C LEU A 11 -4.69 33.54 -2.49
N ALA A 12 -4.99 32.96 -3.64
CA ALA A 12 -5.53 31.61 -3.72
C ALA A 12 -4.40 30.63 -3.33
N VAL A 13 -4.33 30.28 -2.04
CA VAL A 13 -3.59 29.10 -1.60
C VAL A 13 -4.34 27.89 -2.17
N ALA A 14 -3.87 27.41 -3.31
CA ALA A 14 -4.30 26.14 -3.87
C ALA A 14 -3.86 25.04 -2.90
N ILE A 15 -4.73 24.66 -1.98
CA ILE A 15 -4.64 23.42 -1.22
C ILE A 15 -4.92 22.31 -2.24
N LEU A 16 -3.92 21.98 -3.07
CA LEU A 16 -4.01 20.79 -3.90
C LEU A 16 -4.15 19.61 -2.91
N PRO A 17 -5.22 18.81 -2.99
CA PRO A 17 -5.23 17.54 -2.28
C PRO A 17 -4.02 16.79 -2.83
N ALA A 18 -3.03 16.54 -1.97
CA ALA A 18 -1.92 15.67 -2.28
C ALA A 18 -2.55 14.41 -2.89
N ALA A 19 -2.34 14.22 -4.19
CA ALA A 19 -2.91 13.09 -4.90
C ALA A 19 -2.60 11.87 -4.04
N LEU A 20 -3.65 11.21 -3.57
CA LEU A 20 -3.56 9.87 -3.01
C LEU A 20 -3.11 8.99 -4.17
N VAL A 21 -1.84 9.09 -4.52
CA VAL A 21 -1.16 8.10 -5.33
C VAL A 21 -1.30 6.86 -4.45
N SER A 22 -2.26 6.03 -4.82
CA SER A 22 -2.47 4.69 -4.30
C SER A 22 -1.25 3.89 -4.69
N ALA A 23 -0.12 4.21 -4.07
CA ALA A 23 1.10 3.49 -4.20
C ALA A 23 0.81 2.09 -3.66
N ASN A 24 1.19 1.12 -4.46
CA ASN A 24 1.05 -0.27 -4.15
C ASN A 24 1.90 -0.58 -2.89
N CYS A 25 1.64 -1.73 -2.28
CA CYS A 25 2.21 -2.12 -1.01
C CYS A 25 3.17 -3.27 -1.23
N ILE A 26 4.38 -3.15 -0.68
CA ILE A 26 5.34 -4.26 -0.68
C ILE A 26 4.93 -5.24 0.42
N ALA A 27 4.63 -6.47 0.04
CA ALA A 27 4.39 -7.58 0.94
C ALA A 27 5.58 -8.53 0.93
N ASN A 28 6.23 -8.65 2.07
CA ASN A 28 7.30 -9.61 2.32
C ASN A 28 6.74 -10.78 3.13
N ILE A 29 6.82 -11.98 2.57
CA ILE A 29 6.51 -13.21 3.29
C ILE A 29 7.79 -13.67 3.98
N LEU A 30 7.68 -13.93 5.27
CA LEU A 30 8.75 -14.30 6.17
C LEU A 30 8.55 -15.76 6.59
N ASN A 31 9.64 -16.51 6.74
CA ASN A 31 9.61 -17.84 7.36
C ASN A 31 9.66 -17.76 8.90
N ILE A 32 9.66 -18.92 9.56
CA ILE A 32 9.78 -19.04 11.02
C ILE A 32 11.03 -18.34 11.61
N ASN A 33 12.08 -18.18 10.80
CA ASN A 33 13.31 -17.49 11.18
C ASN A 33 13.28 -15.99 10.86
N GLN A 34 12.12 -15.42 10.50
CA GLN A 34 11.95 -14.01 10.09
C GLN A 34 12.81 -13.63 8.87
N ALA A 35 13.20 -14.60 8.04
CA ALA A 35 13.88 -14.33 6.78
C ALA A 35 12.86 -14.18 5.64
N VAL A 36 13.07 -13.20 4.76
CA VAL A 36 12.20 -12.97 3.61
C VAL A 36 12.36 -14.09 2.59
N ILE A 37 11.27 -14.80 2.30
CA ILE A 37 11.23 -15.93 1.37
C ILE A 37 10.45 -15.62 0.09
N ALA A 38 9.61 -14.58 0.11
CA ALA A 38 8.98 -14.04 -1.09
C ALA A 38 8.66 -12.56 -0.90
N THR A 39 8.75 -11.79 -1.99
CA THR A 39 8.38 -10.38 -2.01
C THR A 39 7.48 -10.12 -3.21
N SER A 40 6.40 -9.38 -3.00
CA SER A 40 5.56 -8.93 -4.10
C SER A 40 4.99 -7.55 -3.88
N CYS A 41 4.67 -6.89 -4.97
CA CYS A 41 3.98 -5.62 -4.99
C CYS A 41 2.47 -5.86 -5.15
N ILE A 42 1.68 -5.42 -4.17
CA ILE A 42 0.24 -5.63 -4.12
C ILE A 42 -0.47 -4.29 -4.32
N PRO A 43 -1.44 -4.19 -5.23
CA PRO A 43 -2.20 -2.96 -5.40
C PRO A 43 -2.90 -2.56 -4.10
N ALA A 44 -2.83 -1.28 -3.74
CA ALA A 44 -3.48 -0.77 -2.54
C ALA A 44 -5.01 -0.93 -2.65
N GLY A 45 -5.63 -1.48 -1.60
CA GLY A 45 -7.05 -1.88 -1.61
C GLY A 45 -7.34 -3.18 -2.40
N GLY A 46 -6.35 -3.76 -3.05
CA GLY A 46 -6.47 -4.97 -3.86
C GLY A 46 -5.88 -6.22 -3.20
N GLN A 47 -5.73 -7.26 -4.00
CA GLN A 47 -5.17 -8.54 -3.58
C GLN A 47 -4.29 -9.14 -4.66
N ARG A 48 -3.31 -9.97 -4.26
CA ARG A 48 -2.43 -10.68 -5.18
C ARG A 48 -2.01 -12.03 -4.60
N LEU A 49 -1.94 -13.02 -5.48
CA LEU A 49 -1.34 -14.31 -5.16
C LEU A 49 0.19 -14.19 -5.23
N ILE A 50 0.87 -14.50 -4.12
CA ILE A 50 2.32 -14.53 -3.99
C ILE A 50 2.74 -15.99 -3.87
N ARG A 51 3.62 -16.42 -4.78
CA ARG A 51 4.18 -17.77 -4.73
C ARG A 51 5.39 -17.79 -3.80
N VAL A 52 5.42 -18.75 -2.87
CA VAL A 52 6.53 -18.96 -1.94
C VAL A 52 7.32 -20.18 -2.40
N GLY A 53 8.43 -19.92 -3.09
CA GLY A 53 9.24 -20.98 -3.72
C GLY A 53 8.43 -21.83 -4.71
N SER A 54 8.61 -23.15 -4.66
CA SER A 54 7.89 -24.10 -5.53
C SER A 54 6.68 -24.74 -4.88
N SER A 55 6.52 -24.63 -3.56
CA SER A 55 5.64 -25.50 -2.76
C SER A 55 4.22 -24.96 -2.60
N HIS A 56 4.05 -23.67 -2.32
CA HIS A 56 2.75 -23.09 -1.99
C HIS A 56 2.63 -21.62 -2.38
N SER A 57 1.44 -21.06 -2.20
CA SER A 57 1.15 -19.66 -2.54
C SER A 57 0.12 -19.06 -1.58
N TYR A 58 0.27 -17.77 -1.32
CA TYR A 58 -0.62 -17.01 -0.45
C TYR A 58 -1.29 -15.88 -1.20
N SER A 59 -2.61 -15.78 -1.06
CA SER A 59 -3.39 -14.64 -1.49
C SER A 59 -3.33 -13.59 -0.41
N ILE A 60 -2.51 -12.55 -0.64
CA ILE A 60 -2.34 -11.45 0.28
C ILE A 60 -3.19 -10.28 -0.22
N ARG A 61 -3.99 -9.73 0.69
CA ARG A 61 -4.79 -8.52 0.49
C ARG A 61 -4.10 -7.34 1.16
N ALA A 62 -4.08 -6.20 0.48
CA ALA A 62 -3.65 -4.93 1.02
C ALA A 62 -4.84 -4.00 1.20
N THR A 63 -4.93 -3.31 2.34
CA THR A 63 -5.82 -2.14 2.47
C THR A 63 -5.25 -0.94 1.71
N THR A 64 -6.03 0.13 1.57
CA THR A 64 -5.55 1.39 0.98
C THR A 64 -4.45 2.06 1.80
N SER A 65 -4.33 1.72 3.09
CA SER A 65 -3.27 2.16 4.00
C SER A 65 -2.07 1.19 4.07
N CYS A 66 -1.99 0.21 3.16
CA CYS A 66 -0.99 -0.86 3.18
C CYS A 66 -0.99 -1.75 4.43
N GLY A 67 -2.16 -1.92 5.05
CA GLY A 67 -2.40 -3.03 5.97
C GLY A 67 -2.42 -4.34 5.19
N LEU A 68 -1.49 -5.25 5.48
CA LEU A 68 -1.34 -6.52 4.79
C LEU A 68 -1.98 -7.65 5.60
N GLY A 69 -2.62 -8.59 4.92
CA GLY A 69 -3.14 -9.79 5.54
C GLY A 69 -3.47 -10.87 4.51
N LEU A 70 -3.64 -12.09 4.99
CA LEU A 70 -4.17 -13.17 4.16
C LEU A 70 -5.66 -12.95 3.88
N THR A 71 -6.15 -13.51 2.78
CA THR A 71 -7.60 -13.67 2.61
C THR A 71 -8.15 -14.56 3.72
N THR A 72 -9.41 -14.34 4.13
CA THR A 72 -10.04 -14.98 5.31
C THR A 72 -10.07 -16.50 5.29
N THR A 73 -9.90 -17.11 4.12
CA THR A 73 -9.87 -18.57 3.91
C THR A 73 -8.49 -19.20 4.06
N GLN A 74 -7.42 -18.40 4.12
CA GLN A 74 -6.05 -18.88 4.21
C GLN A 74 -5.43 -18.61 5.57
N ARG A 75 -4.50 -19.47 5.96
CA ARG A 75 -3.66 -19.30 7.16
C ARG A 75 -2.21 -19.54 6.78
N PHE A 76 -1.31 -18.81 7.43
CA PHE A 76 0.11 -19.11 7.31
C PHE A 76 0.39 -20.51 7.87
N ILE A 77 1.33 -21.20 7.25
CA ILE A 77 1.80 -22.52 7.68
C ILE A 77 3.28 -22.40 8.05
N ASN A 78 3.86 -23.41 8.71
CA ASN A 78 5.30 -23.45 9.03
C ASN A 78 5.84 -22.22 9.80
N GLY A 79 5.01 -21.54 10.58
CA GLY A 79 5.40 -20.32 11.30
C GLY A 79 5.65 -19.10 10.40
N GLU A 80 5.18 -19.14 9.14
CA GLU A 80 5.31 -18.03 8.21
C GLU A 80 4.45 -16.83 8.63
N SER A 81 4.81 -15.65 8.13
CA SER A 81 4.07 -14.41 8.37
C SER A 81 4.24 -13.44 7.22
N VAL A 82 3.48 -12.34 7.22
CA VAL A 82 3.64 -11.25 6.27
C VAL A 82 4.06 -9.98 7.00
N ALA A 83 5.04 -9.27 6.44
CA ALA A 83 5.44 -7.95 6.87
C ALA A 83 5.36 -6.96 5.70
N SER A 84 5.11 -5.70 6.04
CA SER A 84 5.17 -4.60 5.09
C SER A 84 6.61 -4.21 4.80
N GLY A 85 6.96 -4.13 3.51
CA GLY A 85 8.24 -3.61 3.04
C GLY A 85 8.20 -2.13 2.63
N GLY A 86 7.07 -1.44 2.84
CA GLY A 86 6.85 -0.07 2.38
C GLY A 86 6.01 -0.01 1.10
N ARG A 87 6.35 0.94 0.22
CA ARG A 87 5.57 1.25 -1.00
C ARG A 87 6.29 0.82 -2.28
N CYS A 88 5.49 0.44 -3.27
CA CYS A 88 5.81 0.21 -4.67
C CYS A 88 4.62 0.76 -5.51
#